data_AF-A0A2T0QVP3-F1
#
_entry.id   AF-A0A2T0QVP3-F1
#
_cell.length_a   1.000
_cell.length_b   1.000
_cell.length_c   1.000
_cell.angle_alpha   90.00
_cell.angle_beta   90.00
_cell.angle_gamma   90.00
#
_symmetry.space_group_name_H-M   'P 1'
#
loop_
_entity.id
_entity.type
_entity.pdbx_description
1 polymer ?
#
loop_
_entity_poly.entity_id
_entity_poly.type
_entity_poly.pdbx_seq_one_letter_code
_entity_poly.pdbx_strand_id
1 'polypeptide(L)'
;MTRTLDSTQQEDEVVLLDSVPYPAEDAAEPFIVASDRRVILSYPIAESDFERFGPFDPDDDPFCAVLFPDAVFHRLGPPGDADLEIHPLASQGLAGYSVHEVMNSSLVTELAAVASTSPALRHFVITFQASTFECVASDYTVVGVYGAGEIASREAFSLVR
;
A
#
# COMPACT_ATOMS: atom_id res chain seq x y z
N MET A 1 -18.76 -35.58 -23.29
CA MET A 1 -18.95 -34.13 -23.56
C MET A 1 -18.83 -33.41 -22.23
N THR A 2 -17.59 -33.13 -21.81
CA THR A 2 -17.28 -32.36 -20.61
C THR A 2 -17.05 -30.94 -21.08
N ARG A 3 -17.93 -30.01 -20.67
CA ARG A 3 -17.78 -28.57 -20.92
C ARG A 3 -16.49 -28.11 -20.24
N THR A 4 -15.48 -27.77 -21.03
CA THR A 4 -14.45 -26.81 -20.63
C THR A 4 -15.17 -25.48 -20.42
N LEU A 5 -15.29 -25.07 -19.15
CA LEU A 5 -15.56 -23.68 -18.82
C LEU A 5 -14.22 -22.96 -18.98
N ASP A 6 -13.96 -22.43 -20.17
CA ASP A 6 -12.99 -21.33 -20.34
C ASP A 6 -13.60 -20.12 -19.63
N SER A 7 -13.46 -20.06 -18.31
CA SER A 7 -13.42 -18.78 -17.62
C SER A 7 -12.04 -18.23 -17.88
N THR A 8 -11.92 -17.30 -18.82
CA THR A 8 -10.72 -16.45 -18.95
C THR A 8 -10.62 -15.71 -17.63
N GLN A 9 -9.85 -16.27 -16.69
CA GLN A 9 -9.58 -15.62 -15.41
C GLN A 9 -8.74 -14.40 -15.78
N GLN A 10 -9.31 -13.22 -15.60
CA GLN A 10 -8.62 -11.98 -15.91
C GLN A 10 -7.37 -11.92 -15.03
N GLU A 11 -6.20 -11.75 -15.63
CA GLU A 11 -4.93 -11.78 -14.90
C GLU A 11 -4.77 -10.50 -14.06
N ASP A 12 -4.06 -10.62 -12.93
CA ASP A 12 -3.70 -9.49 -12.09
C ASP A 12 -2.86 -8.49 -12.89
N GLU A 13 -3.24 -7.21 -12.82
CA GLU A 13 -2.54 -6.12 -13.51
C GLU A 13 -2.08 -5.09 -12.48
N VAL A 14 -0.77 -4.88 -12.37
CA VAL A 14 -0.19 -3.91 -11.43
C VAL A 14 -0.08 -2.55 -12.11
N VAL A 15 -0.67 -1.53 -11.49
CA VAL A 15 -0.67 -0.15 -11.97
C VAL A 15 -0.06 0.77 -10.91
N LEU A 16 0.84 1.67 -11.33
CA LEU A 16 1.44 2.66 -10.44
C LEU A 16 0.41 3.71 -9.97
N LEU A 17 0.47 4.07 -8.69
CA LEU A 17 -0.34 5.11 -8.08
C LEU A 17 0.50 6.37 -7.81
N ASP A 18 0.71 7.17 -8.86
CA ASP A 18 1.53 8.39 -8.77
C ASP A 18 0.92 9.48 -7.90
N SER A 19 -0.32 9.34 -7.41
CA SER A 19 -0.97 10.29 -6.49
C SER A 19 -0.53 10.15 -5.02
N VAL A 20 0.19 9.08 -4.69
CA VAL A 20 0.71 8.80 -3.35
C VAL A 20 2.22 9.02 -3.34
N PRO A 21 2.81 9.62 -2.28
CA PRO A 21 4.26 9.75 -2.20
C PRO A 21 4.98 8.40 -2.32
N TYR A 22 6.06 8.35 -3.09
CA TYR A 22 6.92 7.18 -3.19
C TYR A 22 7.67 6.95 -1.86
N PRO A 23 7.83 5.70 -1.42
CA PRO A 23 8.73 5.36 -0.32
C PRO A 23 10.18 5.80 -0.58
N ALA A 24 10.88 6.27 0.45
CA ALA A 24 12.31 6.53 0.37
C ALA A 24 13.14 5.23 0.39
N GLU A 25 14.27 5.22 -0.32
CA GLU A 25 15.11 4.02 -0.49
C GLU A 25 15.93 3.64 0.75
N ASP A 26 16.45 4.65 1.46
CA ASP A 26 17.40 4.49 2.58
C ASP A 26 16.91 5.18 3.85
N ALA A 27 15.66 4.92 4.24
CA ALA A 27 14.99 5.63 5.33
C ALA A 27 14.44 4.68 6.41
N ALA A 28 13.82 5.26 7.44
CA ALA A 28 13.22 4.51 8.53
C ALA A 28 12.15 3.52 8.05
N GLU A 29 12.00 2.41 8.78
CA GLU A 29 11.02 1.38 8.44
C GLU A 29 9.57 1.90 8.49
N PRO A 30 8.69 1.44 7.59
CA PRO A 30 7.28 1.75 7.65
C PRO A 30 6.65 1.19 8.92
N PHE A 31 5.58 1.82 9.40
CA PHE A 31 4.78 1.29 10.50
C PHE A 31 3.29 1.32 10.19
N ILE A 32 2.56 0.42 10.83
CA ILE A 32 1.10 0.30 10.72
C ILE A 32 0.46 0.67 12.05
N VAL A 33 -0.61 1.46 11.96
CA VAL A 33 -1.61 1.52 13.01
C VAL A 33 -2.91 0.96 12.46
N ALA A 34 -3.49 -0.04 13.13
CA ALA A 34 -4.71 -0.69 12.68
C ALA A 34 -5.78 -0.79 13.77
N SER A 35 -7.05 -0.67 13.35
CA SER A 35 -8.25 -1.05 14.08
C SER A 35 -9.10 -1.97 13.19
N ASP A 36 -10.30 -2.37 13.65
CA ASP A 36 -11.14 -3.37 12.98
C ASP A 36 -11.28 -3.18 11.46
N ARG A 37 -11.53 -1.94 11.01
CA ARG A 37 -11.76 -1.61 9.60
C ARG A 37 -10.83 -0.54 9.05
N ARG A 38 -9.87 -0.05 9.82
CA ARG A 38 -8.98 1.03 9.39
C ARG A 38 -7.54 0.60 9.55
N VAL A 39 -6.79 0.72 8.47
CA VAL A 39 -5.34 0.54 8.48
C VAL A 39 -4.74 1.87 8.04
N ILE A 40 -3.81 2.40 8.83
CA ILE A 40 -2.99 3.54 8.44
C ILE A 40 -1.56 3.03 8.33
N LEU A 41 -1.01 3.13 7.13
CA LEU A 41 0.41 2.90 6.87
C LEU A 41 1.11 4.26 6.88
N SER A 42 2.25 4.35 7.54
CA SER A 42 3.09 5.54 7.48
C SER A 42 4.53 5.16 7.19
N TYR A 43 5.18 5.97 6.35
CA TYR A 43 6.52 5.72 5.85
C TYR A 43 7.21 7.03 5.39
N PRO A 44 8.55 7.08 5.40
CA PRO A 44 9.32 8.19 4.86
C PRO A 44 9.16 8.30 3.34
N ILE A 45 9.03 9.51 2.82
CA ILE A 45 8.80 9.75 1.38
C ILE A 45 10.10 10.05 0.64
N ALA A 46 10.17 9.72 -0.64
CA ALA A 46 11.32 10.00 -1.48
C ALA A 46 11.58 11.51 -1.63
N GLU A 47 12.85 11.90 -1.72
CA GLU A 47 13.26 13.31 -1.92
C GLU A 47 12.65 13.92 -3.20
N SER A 48 12.42 13.10 -4.22
CA SER A 48 11.78 13.51 -5.49
C SER A 48 10.35 14.04 -5.28
N ASP A 49 9.70 13.67 -4.18
CA ASP A 49 8.35 14.09 -3.82
C ASP A 49 8.33 15.30 -2.86
N PHE A 50 9.48 15.78 -2.39
CA PHE A 50 9.54 16.88 -1.41
C PHE A 50 8.92 18.17 -1.93
N GLU A 51 9.20 18.54 -3.18
CA GLU A 51 8.61 19.76 -3.78
C GLU A 51 7.10 19.65 -3.95
N ARG A 52 6.60 18.43 -4.16
CA ARG A 52 5.18 18.17 -4.44
C ARG A 52 4.33 18.14 -3.18
N PHE A 53 4.87 17.61 -2.09
CA PHE A 53 4.14 17.43 -0.83
C PHE A 53 4.59 18.38 0.29
N GLY A 54 5.59 19.21 0.02
CA GLY A 54 6.13 20.22 0.93
C GLY A 54 5.39 21.57 0.88
N PRO A 55 6.02 22.65 1.41
CA PRO A 55 7.45 22.78 1.71
C PRO A 55 7.87 22.06 3.00
N PHE A 56 9.13 21.59 3.02
CA PHE A 56 9.81 21.02 4.18
C PHE A 56 11.05 21.85 4.53
N ASP A 57 11.43 21.86 5.80
CA ASP A 57 12.71 22.45 6.22
C ASP A 57 13.88 21.52 5.80
N PRO A 58 15.10 22.04 5.58
CA PRO A 58 16.23 21.22 5.13
C PRO A 58 16.64 20.09 6.08
N ASP A 59 16.27 20.21 7.36
CA ASP A 59 16.56 19.21 8.39
C ASP A 59 15.37 18.27 8.65
N ASP A 60 14.25 18.41 7.90
CA ASP A 60 13.11 17.51 8.01
C ASP A 60 13.42 16.15 7.37
N ASP A 61 12.81 15.10 7.93
CA ASP A 61 12.75 13.76 7.36
C ASP A 61 11.25 13.47 7.12
N PRO A 62 10.70 13.82 5.95
CA PRO A 62 9.27 13.82 5.73
C PRO A 62 8.66 12.42 5.64
N PHE A 63 7.54 12.22 6.34
CA PHE A 63 6.75 10.99 6.35
C PHE A 63 5.35 11.28 5.83
N CYS A 64 4.79 10.35 5.07
CA CYS A 64 3.37 10.35 4.78
C CYS A 64 2.60 9.39 5.70
N ALA A 65 1.30 9.60 5.80
CA ALA A 65 0.35 8.65 6.36
C ALA A 65 -0.77 8.40 5.34
N VAL A 66 -0.98 7.12 5.01
CA VAL A 66 -2.00 6.66 4.06
C VAL A 66 -3.03 5.83 4.81
N LEU A 67 -4.27 6.29 4.83
CA LEU A 67 -5.41 5.60 5.39
C LEU A 67 -6.06 4.70 4.34
N PHE A 68 -6.27 3.44 4.71
CA PHE A 68 -7.05 2.45 3.97
C PHE A 68 -8.35 2.16 4.74
N PRO A 69 -9.48 2.78 4.36
CA PRO A 69 -10.77 2.53 4.99
C PRO A 69 -11.38 1.20 4.55
N ASP A 70 -12.10 0.57 5.46
CA ASP A 70 -12.79 -0.71 5.29
C ASP A 70 -11.85 -1.82 4.84
N ALA A 71 -10.64 -1.79 5.41
CA ALA A 71 -9.63 -2.81 5.18
C ALA A 71 -10.13 -4.16 5.70
N VAL A 72 -10.13 -5.16 4.82
CA VAL A 72 -10.49 -6.55 5.14
C VAL A 72 -9.27 -7.46 5.22
N PHE A 73 -8.13 -6.97 4.73
CA PHE A 73 -6.85 -7.66 4.76
C PHE A 73 -5.71 -6.64 4.77
N HIS A 74 -4.67 -6.92 5.55
CA HIS A 74 -3.39 -6.24 5.43
C HIS A 74 -2.24 -7.14 5.89
N ARG A 75 -1.04 -6.91 5.35
CA ARG A 75 0.21 -7.48 5.83
C ARG A 75 1.36 -6.51 5.60
N LEU A 76 2.37 -6.57 6.46
CA LEU A 76 3.67 -5.94 6.28
C LEU A 76 4.73 -6.98 6.60
N GLY A 77 5.62 -7.24 5.65
CA GLY A 77 6.66 -8.25 5.80
C GLY A 77 7.34 -8.55 4.46
N PRO A 78 8.18 -9.60 4.39
CA PRO A 78 8.91 -9.91 3.17
C PRO A 78 7.96 -10.23 1.99
N PRO A 79 8.44 -10.07 0.73
CA PRO A 79 9.79 -9.65 0.34
C PRO A 79 10.07 -8.16 0.49
N GLY A 80 11.34 -7.77 0.54
CA GLY A 80 11.81 -6.40 0.35
C GLY A 80 12.33 -6.18 -1.07
N ASP A 81 13.03 -5.08 -1.28
CA ASP A 81 13.57 -4.70 -2.61
C ASP A 81 14.58 -5.72 -3.15
N ALA A 82 15.45 -6.24 -2.28
CA ALA A 82 16.51 -7.18 -2.66
C ALA A 82 16.03 -8.56 -3.12
N ASP A 83 14.78 -8.91 -2.77
CA ASP A 83 14.15 -10.20 -3.07
C ASP A 83 12.76 -10.01 -3.70
N LEU A 84 12.46 -8.82 -4.25
CA LEU A 84 11.14 -8.47 -4.76
C LEU A 84 10.68 -9.41 -5.90
N GLU A 85 11.61 -10.01 -6.64
CA GLU A 85 11.31 -10.95 -7.72
C GLU A 85 10.59 -12.23 -7.26
N ILE A 86 10.64 -12.57 -5.97
CA ILE A 86 9.91 -13.71 -5.42
C ILE A 86 8.44 -13.38 -5.14
N HIS A 87 8.07 -12.09 -5.19
CA HIS A 87 6.69 -11.66 -4.99
C HIS A 87 5.79 -12.24 -6.09
N PRO A 88 4.59 -12.77 -5.78
CA PRO A 88 3.68 -13.32 -6.80
C PRO A 88 3.32 -12.35 -7.92
N LEU A 89 3.33 -11.04 -7.63
CA LEU A 89 3.03 -9.95 -8.57
C LEU A 89 4.28 -9.33 -9.22
N ALA A 90 5.48 -9.88 -8.99
CA ALA A 90 6.73 -9.34 -9.54
C ALA A 90 6.71 -9.30 -11.07
N SER A 91 6.27 -10.37 -11.73
CA SER A 91 6.17 -10.42 -13.19
C SER A 91 5.05 -9.56 -13.78
N GLN A 92 4.23 -8.91 -12.93
CA GLN A 92 3.04 -8.15 -13.32
C GLN A 92 3.31 -6.65 -13.27
N GLY A 93 4.51 -6.23 -12.88
CA GLY A 93 4.95 -4.84 -12.90
C GLY A 93 5.16 -4.21 -11.53
N LEU A 94 5.26 -5.00 -10.46
CA LEU A 94 5.73 -4.45 -9.18
C LEU A 94 7.14 -3.88 -9.34
N ALA A 95 7.28 -2.61 -8.93
CA ALA A 95 8.55 -1.91 -8.84
C ALA A 95 8.96 -1.74 -7.37
N GLY A 96 10.27 -1.64 -7.11
CA GLY A 96 10.79 -1.24 -5.82
C GLY A 96 10.38 0.19 -5.47
N TYR A 97 10.28 0.48 -4.17
CA TYR A 97 10.01 1.82 -3.63
C TYR A 97 8.83 2.53 -4.30
N SER A 98 7.75 1.79 -4.54
CA SER A 98 6.62 2.25 -5.33
C SER A 98 5.28 1.88 -4.73
N VAL A 99 4.27 2.69 -5.03
CA VAL A 99 2.89 2.49 -4.62
C VAL A 99 2.09 2.00 -5.81
N HIS A 100 1.36 0.91 -5.63
CA HIS A 100 0.63 0.26 -6.71
C HIS A 100 -0.82 -0.06 -6.31
N GLU A 101 -1.68 -0.11 -7.31
CA GLU A 101 -2.97 -0.80 -7.28
C GLU A 101 -2.90 -2.05 -8.16
N VAL A 102 -3.53 -3.13 -7.70
CA VAL A 102 -3.65 -4.38 -8.46
C VAL A 102 -5.07 -4.47 -9.00
N MET A 103 -5.21 -4.23 -10.29
CA MET A 103 -6.45 -4.36 -11.03
C MET A 103 -6.77 -5.84 -11.27
N ASN A 104 -8.06 -6.17 -11.33
CA ASN A 104 -8.56 -7.55 -11.50
C ASN A 104 -8.07 -8.54 -10.43
N SER A 105 -7.77 -8.03 -9.23
CA SER A 105 -7.07 -8.79 -8.19
C SER A 105 -7.72 -10.13 -7.84
N SER A 106 -6.94 -11.19 -8.02
CA SER A 106 -7.18 -12.54 -7.54
C SER A 106 -7.41 -12.58 -6.02
N LEU A 107 -6.58 -11.88 -5.24
CA LEU A 107 -6.73 -11.74 -3.79
C LEU A 107 -8.07 -11.11 -3.38
N VAL A 108 -8.53 -10.07 -4.09
CA VAL A 108 -9.87 -9.49 -3.84
C VAL A 108 -10.96 -10.52 -4.11
N THR A 109 -10.84 -11.30 -5.18
CA THR A 109 -11.79 -12.37 -5.53
C THR A 109 -11.84 -13.46 -4.45
N GLU A 110 -10.68 -13.87 -3.93
CA GLU A 110 -10.56 -14.85 -2.85
C GLU A 110 -11.20 -14.36 -1.54
N LEU A 111 -10.90 -13.11 -1.14
CA LEU A 111 -11.45 -12.52 0.07
C LEU A 111 -12.96 -12.28 -0.04
N ALA A 112 -13.47 -11.91 -1.22
CA ALA A 112 -14.91 -11.75 -1.47
C ALA A 112 -15.69 -13.07 -1.32
N ALA A 113 -15.04 -14.22 -1.49
CA ALA A 113 -15.69 -15.52 -1.30
C ALA A 113 -15.98 -15.85 0.19
N VAL A 114 -15.25 -15.23 1.12
CA VAL A 114 -15.39 -15.45 2.57
C VAL A 114 -16.02 -14.28 3.32
N ALA A 115 -15.95 -13.06 2.76
CA ALA A 115 -16.52 -11.85 3.35
C ALA A 115 -17.90 -11.53 2.76
N SER A 116 -18.92 -11.44 3.61
CA SER A 116 -20.28 -11.06 3.17
C SER A 116 -20.39 -9.55 2.95
N THR A 117 -20.79 -9.14 1.73
CA THR A 117 -21.17 -7.77 1.35
C THR A 117 -20.19 -6.68 1.82
N SER A 118 -19.00 -6.67 1.23
CA SER A 118 -18.09 -5.51 1.32
C SER A 118 -18.40 -4.51 0.20
N PRO A 119 -18.13 -3.19 0.37
CA PRO A 119 -18.02 -2.26 -0.75
C PRO A 119 -17.08 -2.78 -1.85
N ALA A 120 -17.07 -2.14 -3.01
CA ALA A 120 -16.09 -2.46 -4.06
C ALA A 120 -14.67 -2.36 -3.46
N LEU A 121 -14.01 -3.51 -3.32
CA LEU A 121 -12.68 -3.63 -2.72
C LEU A 121 -11.61 -3.43 -3.79
N ARG A 122 -10.51 -2.80 -3.37
CA ARG A 122 -9.31 -2.50 -4.16
C ARG A 122 -8.11 -3.13 -3.46
N HIS A 123 -7.11 -3.52 -4.24
CA HIS A 123 -5.89 -4.14 -3.72
C HIS A 123 -4.71 -3.18 -3.93
N PHE A 124 -4.00 -2.87 -2.85
CA PHE A 124 -2.86 -1.96 -2.83
C PHE A 124 -1.59 -2.69 -2.40
N VAL A 125 -0.49 -2.37 -3.07
CA VAL A 125 0.84 -2.91 -2.76
C VAL A 125 1.85 -1.78 -2.69
N ILE A 126 2.59 -1.68 -1.58
CA ILE A 126 3.63 -0.68 -1.38
C ILE A 126 4.93 -1.39 -1.03
N THR A 127 5.97 -1.16 -1.83
CA THR A 127 7.26 -1.84 -1.71
C THR A 127 8.26 -0.94 -0.97
N PHE A 128 9.03 -1.53 -0.06
CA PHE A 128 10.06 -0.88 0.75
C PHE A 128 11.36 -1.68 0.71
N GLN A 129 12.41 -1.12 1.30
CA GLN A 129 13.74 -1.73 1.32
C GLN A 129 13.72 -3.17 1.86
N ALA A 130 13.12 -3.39 3.02
CA ALA A 130 13.13 -4.68 3.72
C ALA A 130 11.78 -5.43 3.70
N SER A 131 10.71 -4.80 3.19
CA SER A 131 9.36 -5.36 3.26
C SER A 131 8.45 -4.83 2.17
N THR A 132 7.32 -5.50 1.99
CA THR A 132 6.21 -5.09 1.15
C THR A 132 4.96 -5.04 2.02
N PHE A 133 4.24 -3.93 1.93
CA PHE A 133 2.90 -3.81 2.48
C PHE A 133 1.88 -4.20 1.41
N GLU A 134 0.93 -5.07 1.77
CA GLU A 134 -0.24 -5.36 0.93
C GLU A 134 -1.51 -5.08 1.75
N CYS A 135 -2.52 -4.49 1.11
CA CYS A 135 -3.81 -4.23 1.74
C CYS A 135 -4.97 -4.36 0.76
N VAL A 136 -6.08 -4.95 1.22
CA VAL A 136 -7.36 -4.92 0.51
C VAL A 136 -8.34 -4.09 1.31
N ALA A 137 -8.80 -3.00 0.71
CA ALA A 137 -9.62 -1.98 1.34
C ALA A 137 -10.60 -1.36 0.34
N SER A 138 -11.56 -0.57 0.80
CA SER A 138 -12.51 0.12 -0.10
C SER A 138 -11.86 1.23 -0.92
N ASP A 139 -10.84 1.90 -0.36
CA ASP A 139 -10.12 2.98 -1.01
C ASP A 139 -8.76 3.23 -0.30
N TYR A 140 -8.09 4.32 -0.65
CA TYR A 140 -6.98 4.89 0.11
C TYR A 140 -7.12 6.42 0.21
N THR A 141 -6.45 7.04 1.18
CA THR A 141 -6.35 8.50 1.30
C THR A 141 -5.02 8.87 1.94
N VAL A 142 -4.25 9.75 1.30
CA VAL A 142 -3.11 10.40 1.96
C VAL A 142 -3.67 11.39 2.97
N VAL A 143 -3.66 11.03 4.25
CA VAL A 143 -4.27 11.83 5.33
C VAL A 143 -3.35 12.92 5.85
N GLY A 144 -2.06 12.83 5.53
CA GLY A 144 -1.11 13.90 5.76
C GLY A 144 0.31 13.54 5.36
N VAL A 145 1.12 14.58 5.20
CA VAL A 145 2.59 14.50 5.07
C VAL A 145 3.18 15.42 6.12
N TYR A 146 4.16 14.93 6.86
CA TYR A 146 4.67 15.53 8.09
C TYR A 146 6.20 15.54 8.03
N GLY A 147 6.85 16.62 8.47
CA GLY A 147 8.32 16.73 8.45
C GLY A 147 9.08 15.77 9.38
N ALA A 148 8.38 14.94 10.15
CA ALA A 148 9.01 13.95 11.03
C ALA A 148 8.10 12.75 11.30
N GLY A 149 8.72 11.57 11.42
CA GLY A 149 8.03 10.30 11.72
C GLY A 149 7.24 10.30 13.04
N GLU A 150 7.74 10.95 14.11
CA GLU A 150 7.02 11.02 15.40
C GLU A 150 5.66 11.75 15.26
N ILE A 151 5.62 12.80 14.44
CA ILE A 151 4.38 13.53 14.15
C ILE A 151 3.44 12.62 13.37
N ALA A 152 3.94 11.96 12.33
CA ALA A 152 3.16 11.02 11.53
C ALA A 152 2.56 9.88 12.39
N SER A 153 3.33 9.32 13.32
CA SER A 153 2.87 8.28 14.25
C SER A 153 1.74 8.77 15.16
N ARG A 154 1.87 9.97 15.72
CA ARG A 154 0.83 10.55 16.58
C ARG A 154 -0.46 10.80 15.81
N GLU A 155 -0.37 11.36 14.60
CA GLU A 155 -1.55 11.62 13.77
C GLU A 155 -2.20 10.32 13.29
N ALA A 156 -1.41 9.32 12.87
CA ALA A 156 -1.92 8.00 12.52
C ALA A 156 -2.69 7.35 13.69
N PHE A 157 -2.13 7.39 14.91
CA PHE A 157 -2.82 6.87 16.09
C PHE A 157 -4.11 7.65 16.43
N SER A 158 -4.15 8.95 16.16
CA SER A 158 -5.35 9.76 16.36
C SER A 158 -6.47 9.40 15.37
N LEU A 159 -6.12 9.07 14.13
CA LEU A 159 -7.03 8.86 13.00
C LEU A 159 -7.57 7.42 12.89
N VAL A 160 -6.89 6.42 13.46
CA VAL A 160 -7.24 4.99 13.32
C VAL A 160 -8.51 4.56 14.10
N ARG A 161 -9.19 5.49 14.78
CA ARG A 161 -10.34 5.20 15.64
C ARG A 161 -11.55 4.64 14.92
#